data_AF-A0A3A0D1B8-F1
#
_entry.id   AF-A0A3A0D1B8-F1
#
_cell.length_a   1.000
_cell.length_b   1.000
_cell.length_c   1.000
_cell.angle_alpha   90.00
_cell.angle_beta   90.00
_cell.angle_gamma   90.00
#
_symmetry.space_group_name_H-M   'P 1'
#
loop_
_entity.id
_entity.type
_entity.pdbx_description
1 polymer ?
#
loop_
_entity_poly.entity_id
_entity_poly.type
_entity_poly.pdbx_seq_one_letter_code
_entity_poly.pdbx_strand_id
1 'polypeptide(L)'
;MTQAEIDGLRQFIRPGSFAIDVGAHCGDTTVPMALAAGPAGLVLALEPNPYVFEVLRQNAALNRERTRIAPFCFAATEADGTFVFQYGDASFCNGGLPVRRRWNPWRKKHPLTVTGRNLLRVLQEDYASWIPRLSYVKVDAEGSDRAILASILPVLRQVRPVIRTEVFRRLPTGERLALFELLAGNGYELFRFEGGQAPQGRPIGRRQMTAEKHFDVLALPRG
;
A
#
# COMPACT_ATOMS: atom_id res chain seq x y z
N MET A 1 7.49 8.53 -13.46
CA MET A 1 6.61 7.60 -14.19
C MET A 1 7.18 7.32 -15.57
N THR A 2 7.39 6.05 -15.91
CA THR A 2 7.83 5.62 -17.25
C THR A 2 6.77 4.74 -17.90
N GLN A 3 6.78 4.61 -19.22
CA GLN A 3 5.86 3.69 -19.92
C GLN A 3 6.08 2.24 -19.48
N ALA A 4 7.35 1.85 -19.26
CA ALA A 4 7.73 0.52 -18.78
C ALA A 4 7.09 0.17 -17.42
N GLU A 5 6.99 1.14 -16.50
CA GLU A 5 6.34 0.94 -15.20
C GLU A 5 4.83 0.64 -15.35
N ILE A 6 4.15 1.39 -16.22
CA ILE A 6 2.72 1.16 -16.51
C ILE A 6 2.53 -0.23 -17.15
N ASP A 7 3.42 -0.61 -18.08
CA ASP A 7 3.34 -1.91 -18.76
C ASP A 7 3.60 -3.09 -17.83
N GLY A 8 4.50 -2.93 -16.85
CA GLY A 8 4.66 -3.89 -15.76
C GLY A 8 3.38 -4.03 -14.92
N LEU A 9 2.79 -2.90 -14.50
CA LEU A 9 1.54 -2.91 -13.72
C LEU A 9 0.37 -3.54 -14.49
N ARG A 10 0.32 -3.41 -15.81
CA ARG A 10 -0.72 -4.00 -16.68
C ARG A 10 -0.78 -5.53 -16.64
N GLN A 11 0.27 -6.19 -16.17
CA GLN A 11 0.25 -7.63 -15.92
C GLN A 11 -0.73 -8.01 -14.80
N PHE A 12 -1.03 -7.07 -13.89
CA PHE A 12 -1.88 -7.30 -12.71
C PHE A 12 -3.10 -6.38 -12.65
N ILE A 13 -3.02 -5.20 -13.30
CA ILE A 13 -4.09 -4.20 -13.35
C ILE A 13 -4.56 -4.06 -14.79
N ARG A 14 -5.73 -4.65 -15.08
CA ARG A 14 -6.35 -4.57 -16.42
C ARG A 14 -7.30 -3.37 -16.51
N PRO A 15 -7.63 -2.89 -17.71
CA PRO A 15 -8.68 -1.89 -17.88
C PRO A 15 -9.97 -2.29 -17.16
N GLY A 16 -10.53 -1.38 -16.36
CA GLY A 16 -11.72 -1.65 -15.54
C GLY A 16 -11.45 -2.20 -14.13
N SER A 17 -10.19 -2.50 -13.79
CA SER A 17 -9.83 -3.04 -12.47
C SER A 17 -10.00 -2.00 -11.36
N PHE A 18 -10.23 -2.50 -10.16
CA PHE A 18 -10.10 -1.74 -8.93
C PHE A 18 -8.73 -2.02 -8.30
N ALA A 19 -8.05 -0.98 -7.83
CA ALA A 19 -6.82 -1.10 -7.09
C ALA A 19 -6.84 -0.22 -5.84
N ILE A 20 -6.05 -0.61 -4.83
CA ILE A 20 -5.90 0.13 -3.57
C ILE A 20 -4.44 0.50 -3.39
N ASP A 21 -4.17 1.75 -3.04
CA ASP A 21 -2.84 2.27 -2.72
C ASP A 21 -2.86 2.88 -1.31
N VAL A 22 -2.29 2.15 -0.35
CA VAL A 22 -2.14 2.61 1.03
C VAL A 22 -0.75 3.19 1.23
N GLY A 23 -0.68 4.42 1.75
CA GLY A 23 0.55 5.21 1.75
C GLY A 23 0.82 5.75 0.35
N ALA A 24 -0.19 6.38 -0.24
CA ALA A 24 -0.15 6.89 -1.61
C ALA A 24 0.84 8.04 -1.79
N HIS A 25 1.29 8.69 -0.70
CA HIS A 25 2.19 9.83 -0.72
C HIS A 25 1.69 10.89 -1.72
N CYS A 26 2.51 11.33 -2.67
CA CYS A 26 2.15 12.30 -3.69
C CYS A 26 1.47 11.68 -4.93
N GLY A 27 1.23 10.36 -4.95
CA GLY A 27 0.60 9.64 -6.05
C GLY A 27 1.57 9.14 -7.13
N ASP A 28 2.86 9.02 -6.79
CA ASP A 28 3.91 8.50 -7.68
C ASP A 28 3.64 7.06 -8.14
N THR A 29 3.02 6.24 -7.29
CA THR A 29 2.54 4.89 -7.61
C THR A 29 1.04 4.86 -7.97
N THR A 30 0.23 5.70 -7.31
CA THR A 30 -1.21 5.84 -7.60
C THR A 30 -1.51 6.16 -9.06
N VAL A 31 -0.80 7.13 -9.65
CA VAL A 31 -1.07 7.60 -11.03
C VAL A 31 -0.75 6.49 -12.06
N PRO A 32 0.42 5.82 -12.03
CA PRO A 32 0.68 4.66 -12.87
C PRO A 32 -0.36 3.54 -12.72
N MET A 33 -0.78 3.22 -11.49
CA MET A 33 -1.83 2.23 -11.23
C MET A 33 -3.15 2.63 -11.90
N ALA A 34 -3.53 3.91 -11.82
CA ALA A 34 -4.76 4.41 -12.41
C ALA A 34 -4.71 4.45 -13.94
N LEU A 35 -3.54 4.72 -14.53
CA LEU A 35 -3.33 4.64 -15.98
C LEU A 35 -3.39 3.19 -16.50
N ALA A 36 -2.91 2.22 -15.71
CA ALA A 36 -3.07 0.80 -16.03
C ALA A 36 -4.55 0.36 -15.97
N ALA A 37 -5.28 0.81 -14.94
CA ALA A 37 -6.71 0.54 -14.76
C ALA A 37 -7.60 1.26 -15.78
N GLY A 38 -7.13 2.38 -16.33
CA GLY A 38 -7.87 3.19 -17.30
C GLY A 38 -9.11 3.88 -16.72
N PRO A 39 -9.89 4.59 -17.56
CA PRO A 39 -11.00 5.43 -17.10
C PRO A 39 -12.21 4.62 -16.61
N ALA A 40 -12.31 3.34 -17.00
CA ALA A 40 -13.34 2.41 -16.50
C ALA A 40 -12.96 1.76 -15.16
N GLY A 41 -11.69 1.86 -14.76
CA GLY A 41 -11.18 1.34 -13.49
C GLY A 41 -11.30 2.36 -12.36
N LEU A 42 -10.69 2.04 -11.22
CA LEU A 42 -10.66 2.90 -10.04
C LEU A 42 -9.41 2.60 -9.22
N VAL A 43 -8.78 3.65 -8.69
CA VAL A 43 -7.77 3.52 -7.63
C VAL A 43 -8.24 4.25 -6.38
N LEU A 44 -8.36 3.53 -5.25
CA LEU A 44 -8.54 4.10 -3.93
C LEU A 44 -7.15 4.43 -3.34
N ALA A 45 -6.84 5.73 -3.20
CA ALA A 45 -5.53 6.20 -2.75
C ALA A 45 -5.62 6.83 -1.36
N LEU A 46 -4.87 6.30 -0.40
CA LEU A 46 -4.95 6.69 1.00
C LEU A 46 -3.62 7.31 1.44
N GLU A 47 -3.65 8.60 1.81
CA GLU A 47 -2.50 9.32 2.36
C GLU A 47 -2.92 10.07 3.64
N PRO A 48 -2.47 9.64 4.83
CA PRO A 48 -2.88 10.26 6.09
C PRO A 48 -2.28 11.64 6.36
N ASN A 49 -1.16 11.99 5.75
CA ASN A 49 -0.51 13.28 5.96
C ASN A 49 -1.24 14.39 5.16
N PRO A 50 -1.95 15.34 5.79
CA PRO A 50 -2.68 16.38 5.09
C PRO A 50 -1.81 17.26 4.19
N TYR A 51 -0.53 17.44 4.51
CA TYR A 51 0.38 18.25 3.70
C TYR A 51 0.74 17.57 2.39
N VAL A 52 1.00 16.26 2.43
CA VAL A 52 1.32 15.45 1.24
C VAL A 52 0.05 15.12 0.46
N PHE A 53 -1.05 14.88 1.16
CA PHE A 53 -2.36 14.62 0.57
C PHE A 53 -2.81 15.72 -0.41
N GLU A 54 -2.50 16.99 -0.14
CA GLU A 54 -2.86 18.07 -1.06
C GLU A 54 -2.19 17.90 -2.43
N VAL A 55 -0.95 17.40 -2.47
CA VAL A 55 -0.25 17.08 -3.72
C VAL A 55 -0.90 15.88 -4.41
N LEU A 56 -1.23 14.82 -3.66
CA LEU A 56 -1.97 13.68 -4.19
C LEU A 56 -3.31 14.09 -4.81
N ARG A 57 -4.06 14.96 -4.12
CA ARG A 57 -5.36 15.46 -4.56
C ARG A 57 -5.24 16.22 -5.88
N GLN A 58 -4.20 17.05 -6.02
CA GLN A 58 -3.91 17.76 -7.26
C GLN A 58 -3.54 16.78 -8.38
N ASN A 59 -2.60 15.85 -8.12
CA ASN A 59 -2.18 14.86 -9.11
C ASN A 59 -3.32 13.94 -9.58
N ALA A 60 -4.21 13.55 -8.66
CA ALA A 60 -5.42 12.78 -8.97
C ALA A 60 -6.40 13.53 -9.90
N ALA A 61 -6.33 14.87 -9.95
CA ALA A 61 -7.21 15.70 -10.76
C ALA A 61 -6.67 16.00 -12.18
N LEU A 62 -5.39 15.74 -12.47
CA LEU A 62 -4.73 16.19 -13.72
C LEU A 62 -5.10 15.40 -14.99
N ASN A 63 -5.68 14.20 -14.89
CA ASN A 63 -5.91 13.29 -16.04
C ASN A 63 -7.27 12.58 -15.99
N ARG A 64 -8.35 13.28 -15.63
CA ARG A 64 -9.68 12.70 -15.34
C ARG A 64 -10.31 11.97 -16.54
N GLU A 65 -9.88 12.27 -17.75
CA GLU A 65 -10.31 11.61 -18.98
C GLU A 65 -9.63 10.25 -19.20
N ARG A 66 -8.51 9.99 -18.52
CA ARG A 66 -7.72 8.76 -18.64
C ARG A 66 -7.71 7.91 -17.37
N THR A 67 -7.93 8.52 -16.21
CA THR A 67 -7.83 7.87 -14.92
C THR A 67 -9.01 8.22 -14.02
N ARG A 68 -9.31 7.31 -13.09
CA ARG A 68 -10.24 7.55 -11.99
C ARG A 68 -9.55 7.20 -10.67
N ILE A 69 -9.23 8.23 -9.89
CA ILE A 69 -8.57 8.11 -8.58
C ILE A 69 -9.52 8.71 -7.54
N ALA A 70 -9.73 7.98 -6.44
CA ALA A 70 -10.44 8.44 -5.27
C ALA A 70 -9.43 8.65 -4.13
N PRO A 71 -8.88 9.87 -3.98
CA PRO A 71 -7.92 10.16 -2.93
C PRO A 71 -8.62 10.47 -1.61
N PHE A 72 -8.16 9.89 -0.49
CA PHE A 72 -8.64 10.22 0.86
C PHE A 72 -7.51 10.50 1.85
N CYS A 73 -7.75 11.48 2.72
CA CYS A 73 -6.83 11.92 3.76
C CYS A 73 -7.05 11.15 5.07
N PHE A 74 -6.81 9.83 5.08
CA PHE A 74 -6.83 9.04 6.31
C PHE A 74 -5.88 7.84 6.24
N ALA A 75 -5.47 7.33 7.41
CA ALA A 75 -4.70 6.11 7.56
C ALA A 75 -5.63 4.89 7.53
N ALA A 76 -5.23 3.84 6.80
CA ALA A 76 -5.87 2.53 6.92
C ALA A 76 -5.52 1.94 8.29
N THR A 77 -6.53 1.61 9.09
CA THR A 77 -6.38 1.16 10.49
C THR A 77 -7.40 0.07 10.82
N GLU A 78 -7.28 -0.56 11.99
CA GLU A 78 -8.21 -1.59 12.47
C GLU A 78 -9.51 -1.00 13.06
N ALA A 79 -9.52 0.29 13.41
CA ALA A 79 -10.68 0.98 13.95
C ALA A 79 -10.63 2.47 13.60
N ASP A 80 -11.80 3.09 13.46
CA ASP A 80 -11.88 4.54 13.28
C ASP A 80 -11.30 5.25 14.51
N GLY A 81 -10.57 6.34 14.30
CA GLY A 81 -10.02 7.10 15.41
C GLY A 81 -9.00 8.14 15.01
N THR A 82 -8.38 8.73 16.03
CA THR A 82 -7.31 9.72 15.88
C THR A 82 -6.00 9.11 16.33
N PHE A 83 -4.98 9.22 15.49
CA PHE A 83 -3.65 8.65 15.73
C PHE A 83 -2.60 9.75 15.65
N VAL A 84 -1.50 9.59 16.38
CA VAL A 84 -0.35 10.49 16.30
C VAL A 84 0.79 9.79 15.59
N PHE A 85 1.07 10.21 14.37
CA PHE A 85 2.21 9.74 13.58
C PHE A 85 3.46 10.55 13.95
N GLN A 86 4.62 9.92 13.84
CA GLN A 86 5.90 10.59 14.06
C GLN A 86 6.72 10.65 12.78
N TYR A 87 7.13 11.87 12.42
CA TYR A 87 7.95 12.16 11.27
C TYR A 87 9.38 12.51 11.68
N GLY A 88 10.33 12.17 10.81
CA GLY A 88 11.77 12.32 11.06
C GLY A 88 12.29 13.75 10.91
N ASP A 89 11.51 14.63 10.29
CA ASP A 89 11.80 16.03 10.06
C ASP A 89 10.51 16.80 9.73
N ALA A 90 10.63 18.12 9.59
CA ALA A 90 9.52 19.04 9.30
C ALA A 90 9.03 19.02 7.84
N SER A 91 9.68 18.27 6.94
CA SER A 91 9.16 18.05 5.59
C SER A 91 8.02 17.03 5.58
N PHE A 92 7.85 16.29 6.68
CA PHE A 92 6.83 15.27 6.85
C PHE A 92 6.80 14.22 5.73
N CYS A 93 7.95 13.96 5.08
CA CYS A 93 8.01 13.01 3.96
C CYS A 93 7.81 11.55 4.40
N ASN A 94 8.39 11.11 5.53
CA ASN A 94 8.37 9.69 5.95
C ASN A 94 8.01 9.51 7.43
N GLY A 95 6.77 9.12 7.72
CA GLY A 95 6.23 8.99 9.08
C GLY A 95 5.22 7.87 9.25
N GLY A 96 4.98 7.49 10.51
CA GLY A 96 4.10 6.39 10.86
C GLY A 96 3.93 6.25 12.37
N LEU A 97 3.27 5.16 12.80
CA LEU A 97 2.98 4.93 14.21
C LEU A 97 4.27 4.77 15.07
N PRO A 98 4.32 5.37 16.28
CA PRO A 98 5.53 5.38 17.12
C PRO A 98 5.99 3.99 17.59
N VAL A 99 5.04 3.11 17.91
CA VAL A 99 5.29 1.80 18.56
C VAL A 99 6.09 0.84 17.66
N ARG A 100 6.09 1.05 16.34
CA ARG A 100 6.76 0.18 15.37
C ARG A 100 8.16 0.66 14.95
N ARG A 101 8.63 1.80 15.46
CA ARG A 101 9.95 2.38 15.13
C ARG A 101 10.87 2.40 16.37
N ARG A 102 12.07 1.82 16.26
CA ARG A 102 13.19 2.13 17.17
C ARG A 102 13.69 3.54 16.86
N TRP A 103 13.16 4.54 17.57
CA TRP A 103 13.56 5.93 17.38
C TRP A 103 14.85 6.25 18.14
N ASN A 104 15.72 7.05 17.52
CA ASN A 104 16.82 7.70 18.24
C ASN A 104 16.20 8.78 19.15
N PRO A 105 16.39 8.71 20.49
CA PRO A 105 15.81 9.67 21.43
C PRO A 105 16.31 11.11 21.23
N TRP A 106 17.45 11.29 20.55
CA TRP A 106 18.11 12.59 20.34
C TRP A 106 17.67 13.32 19.05
N ARG A 107 16.82 12.70 18.21
CA ARG A 107 16.28 13.38 17.02
C ARG A 107 15.00 14.15 17.34
N LYS A 108 14.87 15.36 16.78
CA LYS A 108 13.62 16.14 16.83
C LYS A 108 12.48 15.30 16.23
N LYS A 109 11.38 15.21 16.97
CA LYS A 109 10.17 14.51 16.56
C LYS A 109 9.16 15.52 16.08
N HIS A 110 8.51 15.22 14.96
CA HIS A 110 7.44 16.03 14.41
C HIS A 110 6.15 15.21 14.52
N PRO A 111 5.40 15.33 15.64
CA PRO A 111 4.13 14.63 15.78
C PRO A 111 3.11 15.24 14.81
N LEU A 112 2.33 14.38 14.17
CA LEU A 112 1.24 14.77 13.29
C LEU A 112 -0.01 13.97 13.67
N THR A 113 -1.08 14.67 13.97
CA THR A 113 -2.37 14.06 14.25
C THR A 113 -3.04 13.71 12.92
N VAL A 114 -3.40 12.44 12.75
CA VAL A 114 -4.03 11.92 11.54
C VAL A 114 -5.32 11.19 11.89
N THR A 115 -6.28 11.25 10.98
CA THR A 115 -7.50 10.44 11.04
C THR A 115 -7.18 9.03 10.57
N GLY A 116 -7.57 8.01 11.33
CA GLY A 116 -7.59 6.62 10.89
C GLY A 116 -9.02 6.16 10.62
N ARG A 117 -9.20 5.36 9.57
CA ARG A 117 -10.47 4.68 9.31
C ARG A 117 -10.26 3.17 9.20
N ASN A 118 -11.27 2.41 9.62
CA ASN A 118 -11.31 0.98 9.40
C ASN A 118 -11.42 0.68 7.90
N LEU A 119 -10.35 0.16 7.30
CA LEU A 119 -10.31 -0.05 5.85
C LEU A 119 -11.31 -1.12 5.39
N LEU A 120 -11.53 -2.17 6.18
CA LEU A 120 -12.51 -3.20 5.84
C LEU A 120 -13.93 -2.62 5.76
N ARG A 121 -14.30 -1.77 6.73
CA ARG A 121 -15.58 -1.04 6.74
C ARG A 121 -15.71 -0.15 5.50
N VAL A 122 -14.69 0.66 5.20
CA VAL A 122 -14.66 1.50 3.99
C VAL A 122 -14.88 0.66 2.74
N LEU A 123 -14.21 -0.49 2.62
CA LEU A 123 -14.37 -1.36 1.45
C LEU A 123 -15.79 -1.96 1.36
N GLN A 124 -16.37 -2.37 2.48
CA GLN A 124 -17.68 -3.01 2.54
C GLN A 124 -18.86 -2.03 2.41
N GLU A 125 -18.71 -0.78 2.88
CA GLU A 125 -19.78 0.21 2.86
C GLU A 125 -19.69 1.08 1.59
N ASP A 126 -18.51 1.62 1.29
CA ASP A 126 -18.32 2.63 0.25
C ASP A 126 -17.91 2.01 -1.11
N TYR A 127 -17.28 0.83 -1.11
CA TYR A 127 -16.68 0.21 -2.30
C TYR A 127 -17.12 -1.24 -2.58
N ALA A 128 -18.22 -1.70 -1.99
CA ALA A 128 -18.69 -3.09 -2.12
C ALA A 128 -18.83 -3.55 -3.57
N SER A 129 -19.35 -2.69 -4.44
CA SER A 129 -19.56 -2.97 -5.88
C SER A 129 -18.26 -3.06 -6.68
N TRP A 130 -17.15 -2.53 -6.15
CA TRP A 130 -15.83 -2.57 -6.76
C TRP A 130 -14.98 -3.75 -6.27
N ILE A 131 -15.28 -4.33 -5.11
CA ILE A 131 -14.55 -5.48 -4.56
C ILE A 131 -14.35 -6.61 -5.59
N PRO A 132 -15.38 -7.04 -6.37
CA PRO A 132 -15.18 -8.10 -7.37
C PRO A 132 -14.17 -7.77 -8.47
N ARG A 133 -13.83 -6.49 -8.65
CA ARG A 133 -12.84 -6.00 -9.62
C ARG A 133 -11.48 -5.72 -8.98
N LEU A 134 -11.32 -5.91 -7.68
CA LEU A 134 -10.07 -5.65 -6.97
C LEU A 134 -9.00 -6.63 -7.48
N SER A 135 -8.03 -6.11 -8.21
CA SER A 135 -6.95 -6.93 -8.79
C SER A 135 -5.59 -6.65 -8.17
N TYR A 136 -5.42 -5.51 -7.51
CA TYR A 136 -4.13 -5.08 -6.98
C TYR A 136 -4.26 -4.25 -5.70
N VAL A 137 -3.42 -4.57 -4.70
CA VAL A 137 -3.33 -3.84 -3.44
C VAL A 137 -1.86 -3.51 -3.18
N LYS A 138 -1.51 -2.22 -3.14
CA LYS A 138 -0.25 -1.75 -2.58
C LYS A 138 -0.48 -1.34 -1.13
N VAL A 139 0.40 -1.80 -0.24
CA VAL A 139 0.54 -1.25 1.10
C VAL A 139 1.98 -0.82 1.30
N ASP A 140 2.17 0.44 1.66
CA ASP A 140 3.46 0.99 2.04
C ASP A 140 3.21 1.95 3.20
N ALA A 141 3.11 1.41 4.41
CA ALA A 141 2.66 2.14 5.59
C ALA A 141 3.73 2.13 6.69
N GLU A 142 5.00 2.18 6.28
CA GLU A 142 6.17 2.29 7.14
C GLU A 142 6.17 1.26 8.29
N GLY A 143 5.79 0.03 7.96
CA GLY A 143 5.75 -1.12 8.88
C GLY A 143 4.40 -1.44 9.51
N SER A 144 3.33 -0.71 9.16
CA SER A 144 1.95 -1.07 9.52
C SER A 144 1.31 -2.07 8.54
N ASP A 145 2.05 -2.42 7.49
CA ASP A 145 1.62 -3.22 6.36
C ASP A 145 0.92 -4.52 6.74
N ARG A 146 1.57 -5.32 7.60
CA ARG A 146 1.01 -6.59 8.09
C ARG A 146 -0.33 -6.38 8.79
N ALA A 147 -0.47 -5.34 9.61
CA ALA A 147 -1.70 -5.07 10.35
C ALA A 147 -2.83 -4.64 9.40
N ILE A 148 -2.52 -3.78 8.43
CA ILE A 148 -3.46 -3.34 7.39
C ILE A 148 -3.94 -4.54 6.56
N LEU A 149 -3.00 -5.35 6.05
CA LEU A 149 -3.33 -6.56 5.26
C LEU A 149 -4.16 -7.55 6.09
N ALA A 150 -3.82 -7.76 7.37
CA ALA A 150 -4.61 -8.61 8.25
C ALA A 150 -6.02 -8.07 8.47
N SER A 151 -6.19 -6.75 8.59
CA SER A 151 -7.50 -6.13 8.79
C SER A 151 -8.46 -6.30 7.61
N ILE A 152 -7.94 -6.42 6.38
CA ILE A 152 -8.74 -6.61 5.15
C ILE A 152 -8.72 -8.05 4.64
N LEU A 153 -8.25 -9.00 5.45
CA LEU A 153 -8.12 -10.40 5.06
C LEU A 153 -9.42 -11.04 4.51
N PRO A 154 -10.64 -10.70 5.01
CA PRO A 154 -11.88 -11.19 4.40
C PRO A 154 -12.00 -10.85 2.91
N VAL A 155 -11.62 -9.62 2.52
CA VAL A 155 -11.64 -9.18 1.11
C VAL A 155 -10.54 -9.88 0.32
N LEU A 156 -9.32 -9.97 0.87
CA LEU A 156 -8.19 -10.62 0.21
C LEU A 156 -8.48 -12.10 -0.08
N ARG A 157 -9.13 -12.81 0.85
CA ARG A 157 -9.55 -14.22 0.65
C ARG A 157 -10.63 -14.37 -0.40
N GLN A 158 -11.52 -13.38 -0.54
CA GLN A 158 -12.64 -13.43 -1.47
C GLN A 158 -12.17 -13.30 -2.93
N VAL A 159 -11.31 -12.32 -3.22
CA VAL A 159 -10.97 -11.94 -4.61
C VAL A 159 -9.52 -12.18 -4.98
N ARG A 160 -8.66 -12.49 -3.99
CA ARG A 160 -7.24 -12.86 -4.16
C ARG A 160 -6.52 -11.90 -5.11
N PRO A 161 -6.45 -10.59 -4.82
CA PRO A 161 -5.72 -9.65 -5.66
C PRO A 161 -4.22 -9.89 -5.54
N VAL A 162 -3.45 -9.40 -6.50
CA VAL A 162 -1.99 -9.27 -6.34
C VAL A 162 -1.70 -8.23 -5.25
N ILE A 163 -0.72 -8.50 -4.40
CA ILE A 163 -0.35 -7.60 -3.29
C ILE A 163 1.08 -7.12 -3.48
N ARG A 164 1.33 -5.83 -3.37
CA ARG A 164 2.67 -5.25 -3.17
C ARG A 164 2.78 -4.70 -1.76
N THR A 165 3.81 -5.09 -1.03
CA THR A 165 4.00 -4.62 0.35
C THR A 165 5.46 -4.46 0.73
N GLU A 166 5.75 -3.49 1.60
CA GLU A 166 7.11 -3.17 2.04
C GLU A 166 7.53 -4.04 3.25
N VAL A 167 8.72 -4.65 3.15
CA VAL A 167 9.43 -5.20 4.32
C VAL A 167 10.28 -4.10 4.93
N PHE A 168 9.67 -3.35 5.83
CA PHE A 168 10.28 -2.18 6.42
C PHE A 168 11.53 -2.50 7.26
N ARG A 169 12.57 -1.67 7.12
CA ARG A 169 13.89 -1.93 7.67
C ARG A 169 13.98 -1.99 9.18
N ARG A 170 13.07 -1.31 9.88
CA ARG A 170 13.07 -1.20 11.34
C ARG A 170 12.19 -2.25 12.02
N LEU A 171 11.50 -3.11 11.25
CA LEU A 171 10.70 -4.18 11.83
C LEU A 171 11.59 -5.25 12.46
N PRO A 172 11.25 -5.72 13.68
CA PRO A 172 11.87 -6.90 14.29
C PRO A 172 11.70 -8.13 13.40
N THR A 173 12.64 -9.09 13.52
CA THR A 173 12.60 -10.37 12.80
C THR A 173 11.24 -11.07 12.90
N GLY A 174 10.62 -11.10 14.08
CA GLY A 174 9.32 -11.71 14.29
C GLY A 174 8.20 -11.09 13.44
N GLU A 175 8.15 -9.75 13.34
CA GLU A 175 7.13 -9.05 12.53
C GLU A 175 7.34 -9.29 11.03
N ARG A 176 8.59 -9.34 10.57
CA ARG A 176 8.91 -9.65 9.17
C ARG A 176 8.49 -11.07 8.81
N LEU A 177 8.78 -12.04 9.68
CA LEU A 177 8.33 -13.42 9.49
C LEU A 177 6.80 -13.51 9.56
N ALA A 178 6.15 -12.80 10.47
CA ALA A 178 4.69 -12.77 10.56
C ALA A 178 4.02 -12.21 9.30
N LEU A 179 4.64 -11.26 8.60
CA LEU A 179 4.16 -10.80 7.28
C LEU A 179 4.24 -11.92 6.24
N PHE A 180 5.36 -12.64 6.20
CA PHE A 180 5.51 -13.80 5.31
C PHE A 180 4.45 -14.86 5.62
N GLU A 181 4.27 -15.23 6.89
CA GLU A 181 3.27 -16.24 7.29
C GLU A 181 1.83 -15.80 6.98
N LEU A 182 1.52 -14.51 7.17
CA LEU A 182 0.22 -13.96 6.80
C LEU A 182 -0.06 -14.17 5.31
N LEU A 183 0.87 -13.81 4.43
CA LEU A 183 0.66 -13.92 2.98
C LEU A 183 0.71 -15.38 2.53
N ALA A 184 1.78 -16.11 2.86
CA ALA A 184 1.96 -17.51 2.45
C ALA A 184 0.85 -18.42 2.98
N GLY A 185 0.43 -18.22 4.23
CA GLY A 185 -0.67 -18.96 4.86
C GLY A 185 -2.05 -18.64 4.28
N ASN A 186 -2.18 -17.56 3.51
CA ASN A 186 -3.41 -17.20 2.80
C ASN A 186 -3.31 -17.42 1.28
N GLY A 187 -2.43 -18.33 0.86
CA GLY A 187 -2.40 -18.82 -0.52
C GLY A 187 -1.61 -17.92 -1.47
N TYR A 188 -0.66 -17.14 -0.98
CA TYR A 188 0.23 -16.33 -1.81
C TYR A 188 1.62 -16.96 -1.96
N GLU A 189 2.21 -16.78 -3.14
CA GLU A 189 3.64 -16.94 -3.39
C GLU A 189 4.31 -15.57 -3.44
N LEU A 190 5.45 -15.45 -2.76
CA LEU A 190 6.12 -14.18 -2.56
C LEU A 190 7.34 -14.10 -3.48
N PHE A 191 7.45 -12.98 -4.16
CA PHE A 191 8.56 -12.63 -5.04
C PHE A 191 9.10 -11.27 -4.65
N ARG A 192 10.34 -10.99 -5.03
CA ARG A 192 10.87 -9.63 -5.00
C ARG A 192 10.09 -8.78 -5.99
N PHE A 193 9.61 -7.63 -5.56
CA PHE A 193 9.13 -6.64 -6.51
C PHE A 193 10.34 -5.94 -7.16
N GLU A 194 10.33 -5.89 -8.49
CA GLU A 194 11.30 -5.17 -9.30
C GLU A 194 10.52 -4.08 -10.07
N GLY A 195 11.08 -2.87 -10.23
CA GLY A 195 10.37 -1.82 -10.96
C GLY A 195 10.40 -2.07 -12.48
N GLY A 196 9.54 -1.35 -13.22
CA GLY A 196 9.58 -1.36 -14.69
C GLY A 196 8.76 -2.48 -15.33
N GLN A 197 9.21 -2.97 -16.48
CA GLN A 197 8.41 -3.80 -17.39
C GLN A 197 8.17 -5.23 -16.87
N ALA A 198 9.05 -5.76 -16.02
CA ALA A 198 8.95 -7.11 -15.46
C ALA A 198 8.96 -7.04 -13.93
N PRO A 199 7.79 -6.83 -13.29
CA PRO A 199 7.74 -6.51 -11.88
C PRO A 199 7.98 -7.68 -10.91
N GLN A 200 7.98 -8.91 -11.42
CA GLN A 200 8.21 -10.12 -10.65
C GLN A 200 9.70 -10.51 -10.73
N GLY A 201 10.41 -10.34 -9.62
CA GLY A 201 11.78 -10.78 -9.43
C GLY A 201 11.89 -12.18 -8.82
N ARG A 202 13.00 -12.42 -8.11
CA ARG A 202 13.30 -13.73 -7.48
C ARG A 202 12.28 -14.15 -6.41
N PRO A 203 12.02 -15.46 -6.22
CA PRO A 203 11.21 -15.94 -5.10
C PRO A 203 11.76 -15.54 -3.74
N ILE A 204 10.86 -15.32 -2.79
CA ILE A 204 11.14 -14.95 -1.40
C ILE A 204 10.63 -16.07 -0.49
N GLY A 205 11.54 -16.64 0.30
CA GLY A 205 11.20 -17.51 1.43
C GLY A 205 11.47 -16.82 2.76
N ARG A 206 11.24 -17.55 3.86
CA ARG A 206 11.46 -17.06 5.24
C ARG A 206 12.86 -16.49 5.46
N ARG A 207 13.89 -17.08 4.85
CA ARG A 207 15.29 -16.62 4.98
C ARG A 207 15.49 -15.22 4.39
N GLN A 208 14.88 -14.92 3.25
CA GLN A 208 15.02 -13.63 2.58
C GLN A 208 14.37 -12.49 3.39
N MET A 209 13.32 -12.80 4.18
CA MET A 209 12.66 -11.82 5.07
C MET A 209 13.61 -11.16 6.06
N THR A 210 14.67 -11.87 6.48
CA THR A 210 15.61 -11.39 7.51
C THR A 210 16.99 -11.05 6.95
N ALA A 211 17.34 -11.60 5.78
CA ALA A 211 18.65 -11.37 5.16
C ALA A 211 18.81 -9.95 4.60
N GLU A 212 17.73 -9.32 4.16
CA GLU A 212 17.77 -8.02 3.50
C GLU A 212 17.24 -6.91 4.40
N LYS A 213 17.88 -5.74 4.35
CA LYS A 213 17.52 -4.63 5.23
C LYS A 213 16.15 -4.08 4.91
N HIS A 214 15.82 -3.91 3.63
CA HIS A 214 14.62 -3.21 3.19
C HIS A 214 14.27 -3.64 1.76
N PHE A 215 13.01 -3.96 1.50
CA PHE A 215 12.58 -4.35 0.16
C PHE A 215 11.07 -4.46 0.00
N ASP A 216 10.61 -4.39 -1.24
CA ASP A 216 9.22 -4.67 -1.60
C ASP A 216 9.02 -6.14 -1.98
N VAL A 217 7.91 -6.68 -1.50
CA VAL A 217 7.38 -8.00 -1.84
C VAL A 217 6.26 -7.83 -2.85
N LEU A 218 6.27 -8.65 -3.89
CA LEU A 218 5.14 -8.92 -4.75
C LEU A 218 4.56 -10.28 -4.37
N ALA A 219 3.35 -10.31 -3.83
CA ALA A 219 2.62 -11.52 -3.47
C ALA A 219 1.61 -11.86 -4.58
N LEU A 220 1.79 -13.02 -5.21
CA LEU A 220 0.94 -13.53 -6.28
C LEU A 220 0.03 -14.65 -5.73
N PRO A 221 -1.28 -14.66 -6.05
CA PRO A 221 -2.16 -15.74 -5.63
C PRO A 221 -1.72 -17.08 -6.24
N ARG A 222 -1.75 -18.15 -5.45
CA ARG A 222 -1.65 -19.53 -5.96
C ARG A 222 -2.92 -19.87 -6.75
N GLY A 223 -2.72 -20.51 -7.91
CA GLY A 223 -3.79 -21.03 -8.78
C GLY A 223 -4.73 -21.97 -8.05
#